data_AF-A0A1W9KW77-F1
#
_entry.id   AF-A0A1W9KW77-F1
#
_cell.length_a   1.000
_cell.length_b   1.000
_cell.length_c   1.000
_cell.angle_alpha   90.00
_cell.angle_beta   90.00
_cell.angle_gamma   90.00
#
_symmetry.space_group_name_H-M   'P 1'
#
loop_
_entity.id
_entity.type
_entity.pdbx_description
1 polymer ?
#
loop_
_entity_poly.entity_id
_entity_poly.type
_entity_poly.pdbx_seq_one_letter_code
_entity_poly.pdbx_strand_id
1 'polypeptide(L)'
;MCDPTITAGDRDMLRQQVPHIDLRDASEFVHHDIPRGGCWERLFAITEYARQDYVVQLDADTVTIARPIEVEQAINQMRGFVLGEAVNQTILPVETVSANAALRAQPGAHIQHQSEAALSSMGFGSGTRYVRGCAGFTGFQTDTAMQDKVVEFSRRMRERFQERWSAWGTEQVASNFTVANQPGTEVLPFPKYGTPNVTGLGDTFIHFIGSRRFVNGKYRGTAQCVIRELNQKGD
;
A
#
# COMPACT_ATOMS: atom_id res chain seq x y z
N MET A 1 5.24 -0.68 -12.57
CA MET A 1 4.12 0.02 -13.20
C MET A 1 4.58 1.42 -13.56
N CYS A 2 4.64 1.71 -14.85
CA CYS A 2 5.18 2.96 -15.35
C CYS A 2 4.08 3.99 -15.56
N ASP A 3 4.36 5.23 -15.16
CA ASP A 3 3.59 6.38 -15.60
C ASP A 3 3.74 6.53 -17.13
N PRO A 4 2.66 6.81 -17.88
CA PRO A 4 2.73 6.90 -19.34
C PRO A 4 3.58 8.08 -19.84
N THR A 5 3.96 9.02 -18.96
CA THR A 5 4.79 10.18 -19.30
C THR A 5 6.29 9.90 -19.27
N ILE A 6 6.75 8.74 -18.75
CA ILE A 6 8.19 8.44 -18.74
C ILE A 6 8.72 8.24 -20.16
N THR A 7 9.86 8.84 -20.45
CA THR A 7 10.51 8.81 -21.76
C THR A 7 11.39 7.57 -21.95
N ALA A 8 11.88 7.35 -23.16
CA ALA A 8 12.89 6.31 -23.41
C ALA A 8 14.16 6.55 -22.56
N GLY A 9 14.59 7.81 -22.41
CA GLY A 9 15.73 8.18 -21.58
C GLY A 9 15.51 7.83 -20.10
N ASP A 10 14.31 8.07 -19.57
CA ASP A 10 13.96 7.68 -18.20
C ASP A 10 14.00 6.17 -18.01
N ARG A 11 13.50 5.41 -18.99
CA ARG A 11 13.53 3.93 -18.97
C ARG A 11 14.96 3.40 -18.97
N ASP A 12 15.85 3.97 -19.78
CA ASP A 12 17.25 3.57 -19.83
C ASP A 12 17.98 3.91 -18.53
N MET A 13 17.73 5.09 -17.97
CA MET A 13 18.24 5.47 -16.65
C MET A 13 17.77 4.48 -15.57
N LEU A 14 16.48 4.15 -15.53
CA LEU A 14 15.94 3.19 -14.54
C LEU A 14 16.60 1.81 -14.66
N ARG A 15 16.81 1.30 -15.88
CA ARG A 15 17.50 0.02 -16.10
C ARG A 15 18.96 0.03 -15.67
N GLN A 16 19.63 1.18 -15.80
CA GLN A 16 21.01 1.33 -15.32
C GLN A 16 21.08 1.35 -13.78
N GLN A 17 20.08 1.95 -13.11
CA GLN A 17 20.07 2.13 -11.65
C GLN A 17 19.51 0.93 -10.89
N VAL A 18 18.57 0.19 -11.48
CA VAL A 18 17.91 -0.96 -10.84
C VAL A 18 18.12 -2.20 -11.71
N PRO A 19 19.09 -3.06 -11.36
CA PRO A 19 19.30 -4.31 -12.05
C PRO A 19 18.01 -5.15 -12.06
N HIS A 20 17.74 -5.84 -13.18
CA HIS A 20 16.57 -6.72 -13.35
C HIS A 20 15.20 -6.01 -13.27
N ILE A 21 15.14 -4.69 -13.44
CA ILE A 21 13.85 -3.98 -13.45
C ILE A 21 13.01 -4.32 -14.68
N ASP A 22 11.79 -4.78 -14.43
CA ASP A 22 10.76 -4.94 -15.46
C ASP A 22 9.78 -3.77 -15.47
N LEU A 23 9.77 -3.05 -16.58
CA LEU A 23 8.93 -1.87 -16.79
C LEU A 23 7.63 -2.27 -17.49
N ARG A 24 6.54 -2.33 -16.70
CA ARG A 24 5.20 -2.74 -17.14
C ARG A 24 4.26 -1.54 -17.31
N ASP A 25 3.40 -1.57 -18.32
CA ASP A 25 2.39 -0.55 -18.61
C ASP A 25 1.14 -0.76 -17.74
N ALA A 26 0.53 0.33 -17.28
CA ALA A 26 -0.66 0.25 -16.45
C ALA A 26 -1.86 -0.38 -17.17
N SER A 27 -1.97 -0.16 -18.48
CA SER A 27 -3.05 -0.72 -19.31
C SER A 27 -3.05 -2.25 -19.39
N GLU A 28 -1.94 -2.90 -19.03
CA GLU A 28 -1.87 -4.37 -18.93
C GLU A 28 -2.73 -4.91 -17.79
N PHE A 29 -3.00 -4.09 -16.75
CA PHE A 29 -3.62 -4.54 -15.51
C PHE A 29 -4.98 -3.85 -15.29
N VAL A 30 -5.91 -4.10 -16.20
CA VAL A 30 -7.27 -3.55 -16.16
C VAL A 30 -8.30 -4.66 -16.02
N HIS A 31 -9.38 -4.36 -15.29
CA HIS A 31 -10.54 -5.24 -15.20
C HIS A 31 -11.83 -4.40 -15.17
N HIS A 32 -12.91 -4.88 -15.80
CA HIS A 32 -14.16 -4.10 -15.87
C HIS A 32 -14.82 -3.88 -14.48
N ASP A 33 -14.58 -4.80 -13.55
CA ASP A 33 -15.07 -4.72 -12.16
C ASP A 33 -14.19 -3.95 -11.17
N ILE A 34 -13.04 -3.44 -11.61
CA ILE A 34 -12.21 -2.52 -10.80
C ILE A 34 -12.22 -1.12 -11.43
N PRO A 35 -12.10 -0.04 -10.64
CA PRO A 35 -11.88 1.30 -11.18
C PRO A 35 -10.58 1.40 -12.00
N ARG A 36 -10.49 2.43 -12.84
CA ARG A 36 -9.26 2.81 -13.56
C ARG A 36 -8.63 4.04 -12.91
N GLY A 37 -7.31 4.10 -12.90
CA GLY A 37 -6.52 5.16 -12.28
C GLY A 37 -6.39 5.00 -10.76
N GLY A 38 -5.81 6.03 -10.11
CA GLY A 38 -5.68 6.04 -8.65
C GLY A 38 -4.81 4.93 -8.07
N CYS A 39 -3.97 4.26 -8.88
CA CYS A 39 -3.19 3.07 -8.54
C CYS A 39 -3.98 1.74 -8.44
N TRP A 40 -5.21 1.68 -8.97
CA TRP A 40 -5.95 0.43 -9.07
C TRP A 40 -5.26 -0.62 -9.95
N GLU A 41 -4.65 -0.19 -11.06
CA GLU A 41 -3.92 -1.08 -11.95
C GLU A 41 -2.72 -1.70 -11.23
N ARG A 42 -2.09 -0.94 -10.32
CA ARG A 42 -1.00 -1.45 -9.48
C ARG A 42 -1.48 -2.52 -8.51
N LEU A 43 -2.62 -2.31 -7.84
CA LEU A 43 -3.21 -3.33 -6.98
C LEU A 43 -3.57 -4.58 -7.78
N PHE A 44 -4.11 -4.44 -8.98
CA PHE A 44 -4.44 -5.57 -9.84
C PHE A 44 -3.19 -6.34 -10.30
N ALA A 45 -2.13 -5.63 -10.68
CA ALA A 45 -0.83 -6.25 -10.98
C ALA A 45 -0.28 -7.06 -9.80
N ILE A 46 -0.38 -6.52 -8.58
CA ILE A 46 0.00 -7.23 -7.35
C ILE A 46 -0.77 -8.54 -7.23
N THR A 47 -2.08 -8.54 -7.48
CA THR A 47 -2.86 -9.79 -7.40
C THR A 47 -2.44 -10.84 -8.43
N GLU A 48 -1.92 -10.43 -9.58
CA GLU A 48 -1.44 -11.33 -10.63
C GLU A 48 -0.10 -11.97 -10.22
N TYR A 49 0.88 -11.15 -9.79
CA TYR A 49 2.18 -11.65 -9.33
C TYR A 49 2.06 -12.46 -8.04
N ALA A 50 1.17 -12.05 -7.13
CA ALA A 50 0.92 -12.76 -5.88
C ALA A 50 0.30 -14.15 -6.09
N ARG A 51 -0.05 -14.55 -7.32
CA ARG A 51 -0.46 -15.94 -7.59
C ARG A 51 0.70 -16.92 -7.39
N GLN A 52 1.94 -16.48 -7.60
CA GLN A 52 3.13 -17.33 -7.62
C GLN A 52 4.20 -16.86 -6.63
N ASP A 53 4.27 -15.55 -6.38
CA ASP A 53 5.33 -14.95 -5.59
C ASP A 53 4.81 -14.22 -4.34
N TYR A 54 5.72 -13.89 -3.43
CA TYR A 54 5.47 -12.90 -2.39
C TYR A 54 5.70 -11.51 -2.99
N VAL A 55 4.73 -10.61 -2.86
CA VAL A 55 4.79 -9.30 -3.53
C VAL A 55 4.88 -8.17 -2.51
N VAL A 56 5.90 -7.33 -2.63
CA VAL A 56 6.00 -6.09 -1.85
C VAL A 56 5.66 -4.91 -2.75
N GLN A 57 4.62 -4.16 -2.38
CA GLN A 57 4.38 -2.83 -2.92
C GLN A 57 5.29 -1.82 -2.22
N LEU A 58 5.98 -0.99 -3.00
CA LEU A 58 6.80 0.12 -2.50
C LEU A 58 6.58 1.37 -3.36
N ASP A 59 6.11 2.45 -2.73
CA ASP A 59 5.96 3.76 -3.37
C ASP A 59 7.32 4.40 -3.63
N ALA A 60 7.42 5.17 -4.73
CA ALA A 60 8.67 5.78 -5.17
C ALA A 60 9.15 6.93 -4.26
N ASP A 61 8.25 7.51 -3.44
CA ASP A 61 8.56 8.57 -2.48
C ASP A 61 8.86 8.03 -1.07
N THR A 62 9.55 6.89 -1.02
CA THR A 62 9.99 6.23 0.21
C THR A 62 11.52 6.21 0.32
N VAL A 63 12.03 6.13 1.55
CA VAL A 63 13.46 5.90 1.81
C VAL A 63 13.62 4.91 2.96
N THR A 64 14.34 3.82 2.71
CA THR A 64 14.77 2.87 3.73
C THR A 64 16.12 3.32 4.27
N ILE A 65 16.20 3.61 5.56
CA ILE A 65 17.39 4.20 6.22
C ILE A 65 18.14 3.20 7.10
N ALA A 66 17.50 2.10 7.47
CA ALA A 66 18.13 0.98 8.19
C ALA A 66 17.53 -0.35 7.72
N ARG A 67 18.16 -1.47 8.09
CA ARG A 67 17.70 -2.81 7.71
C ARG A 67 16.28 -3.08 8.24
N PRO A 68 15.28 -3.36 7.39
CA PRO A 68 13.89 -3.53 7.80
C PRO A 68 13.60 -4.94 8.30
N ILE A 69 14.08 -5.26 9.52
CA ILE A 69 14.01 -6.62 10.09
C ILE A 69 12.59 -7.19 10.13
N GLU A 70 11.58 -6.37 10.46
CA GLU A 70 10.18 -6.82 10.48
C GLU A 70 9.66 -7.20 9.09
N VAL A 71 10.09 -6.50 8.04
CA VAL A 71 9.75 -6.82 6.65
C VAL A 71 10.44 -8.10 6.21
N GLU A 72 11.72 -8.27 6.55
CA GLU A 72 12.45 -9.51 6.27
C GLU A 72 11.81 -10.71 6.97
N GLN A 73 11.39 -10.55 8.23
CA GLN A 73 10.68 -11.58 8.98
C GLN A 73 9.33 -11.91 8.33
N ALA A 74 8.57 -10.91 7.91
CA ALA A 74 7.30 -11.11 7.24
C ALA A 74 7.48 -11.90 5.93
N ILE A 75 8.47 -11.56 5.11
CA ILE A 75 8.81 -12.29 3.88
C ILE A 75 9.20 -13.74 4.20
N ASN A 76 10.15 -13.94 5.12
CA ASN A 76 10.65 -15.28 5.49
C ASN A 76 9.55 -16.19 6.07
N GLN A 77 8.54 -15.60 6.71
CA GLN A 77 7.43 -16.32 7.32
C GLN A 77 6.17 -16.36 6.45
N MET A 78 6.23 -15.85 5.21
CA MET A 78 5.08 -15.73 4.32
C MET A 78 3.89 -15.03 4.99
N ARG A 79 4.15 -13.94 5.71
CA ARG A 79 3.13 -13.10 6.36
C ARG A 79 2.97 -11.79 5.62
N GLY A 80 1.74 -11.29 5.57
CA GLY A 80 1.47 -9.97 5.02
C GLY A 80 1.96 -8.90 5.98
N PHE A 81 2.23 -7.70 5.48
CA PHE A 81 2.47 -6.55 6.35
C PHE A 81 1.86 -5.28 5.78
N VAL A 82 1.54 -4.33 6.67
CA VAL A 82 1.01 -3.02 6.28
C VAL A 82 1.75 -1.91 7.01
N LEU A 83 2.08 -0.83 6.31
CA LEU A 83 2.58 0.39 6.95
C LEU A 83 1.51 1.01 7.85
N GLY A 84 1.78 1.03 9.16
CA GLY A 84 0.92 1.65 10.16
C GLY A 84 0.95 3.17 10.14
N GLU A 85 -0.12 3.77 10.66
CA GLU A 85 -0.31 5.23 10.77
C GLU A 85 -0.32 5.71 12.23
N ALA A 86 -0.32 4.79 13.21
CA ALA A 86 -0.38 5.11 14.63
C ALA A 86 0.32 4.08 15.51
N VAL A 87 0.74 4.52 16.70
CA VAL A 87 1.33 3.66 17.75
C VAL A 87 0.31 2.60 18.18
N ASN A 88 0.76 1.35 18.36
CA ASN A 88 -0.05 0.21 18.76
C ASN A 88 -1.27 -0.05 17.85
N GLN A 89 -1.17 0.35 16.58
CA GLN A 89 -2.20 0.05 15.61
C GLN A 89 -2.30 -1.45 15.36
N THR A 90 -3.53 -1.94 15.29
CA THR A 90 -3.83 -3.36 15.07
C THR A 90 -4.83 -3.55 13.93
N ILE A 91 -4.88 -4.78 13.42
CA ILE A 91 -5.92 -5.23 12.49
C ILE A 91 -7.18 -5.55 13.32
N LEU A 92 -8.33 -5.02 12.90
CA LEU A 92 -9.57 -5.11 13.65
C LEU A 92 -10.67 -5.84 12.86
N PRO A 93 -11.65 -6.46 13.53
CA PRO A 93 -12.89 -6.90 12.88
C PRO A 93 -13.60 -5.73 12.20
N VAL A 94 -14.24 -5.99 11.06
CA VAL A 94 -14.92 -4.94 10.28
C VAL A 94 -16.06 -4.27 11.04
N GLU A 95 -16.67 -4.93 12.02
CA GLU A 95 -17.69 -4.38 12.90
C GLU A 95 -17.11 -3.26 13.77
N THR A 96 -15.95 -3.50 14.38
CA THR A 96 -15.24 -2.49 15.18
C THR A 96 -14.77 -1.33 14.31
N VAL A 97 -14.24 -1.62 13.12
CA VAL A 97 -13.82 -0.58 12.16
C VAL A 97 -15.01 0.30 11.76
N SER A 98 -16.15 -0.33 11.43
CA SER A 98 -17.35 0.39 11.00
C SER A 98 -17.90 1.29 12.10
N ALA A 99 -17.97 0.79 13.33
CA ALA A 99 -18.36 1.59 14.49
C ALA A 99 -17.43 2.79 14.72
N ASN A 100 -16.11 2.59 14.63
CA ASN A 100 -15.11 3.66 14.80
C ASN A 100 -15.14 4.68 13.65
N ALA A 101 -15.61 4.31 12.46
CA ALA A 101 -15.70 5.17 11.29
C ALA A 101 -17.02 5.95 11.20
N ALA A 102 -18.08 5.49 11.88
CA ALA A 102 -19.44 6.04 11.75
C ALA A 102 -19.51 7.57 11.90
N LEU A 103 -18.87 8.14 12.94
CA LEU A 103 -18.88 9.59 13.17
C LEU A 103 -18.12 10.39 12.09
N ARG A 104 -17.12 9.77 11.44
CA ARG A 104 -16.29 10.39 10.39
C ARG A 104 -16.89 10.24 9.00
N ALA A 105 -17.89 9.36 8.83
CA ALA A 105 -18.53 9.04 7.57
C ALA A 105 -19.74 9.96 7.26
N GLN A 106 -19.61 11.25 7.57
CA GLN A 106 -20.64 12.25 7.25
C GLN A 106 -20.78 12.44 5.73
N PRO A 107 -21.93 12.94 5.24
CA PRO A 107 -22.09 13.32 3.84
C PRO A 107 -20.94 14.22 3.36
N GLY A 108 -20.33 13.89 2.24
CA GLY A 108 -19.17 14.62 1.69
C GLY A 108 -17.81 14.24 2.28
N ALA A 109 -17.75 13.36 3.28
CA ALA A 109 -16.47 12.86 3.80
C ALA A 109 -15.65 12.13 2.71
N HIS A 110 -14.35 11.97 2.95
CA HIS A 110 -13.48 11.19 2.08
C HIS A 110 -14.01 9.76 1.90
N ILE A 111 -13.86 9.18 0.70
CA ILE A 111 -14.43 7.87 0.36
C ILE A 111 -13.93 6.76 1.28
N GLN A 112 -12.69 6.87 1.78
CA GLN A 112 -12.14 5.93 2.76
C GLN A 112 -12.96 5.87 4.06
N HIS A 113 -13.39 7.02 4.62
CA HIS A 113 -14.19 7.04 5.86
C HIS A 113 -15.56 6.39 5.64
N GLN A 114 -16.20 6.70 4.52
CA GLN A 114 -17.49 6.11 4.18
C GLN A 114 -17.39 4.61 3.91
N SER A 115 -16.33 4.19 3.22
CA SER A 115 -16.04 2.79 2.93
C SER A 115 -15.87 2.00 4.22
N GLU A 116 -15.02 2.48 5.13
CA GLU A 116 -14.79 1.85 6.43
C GLU A 116 -16.05 1.74 7.28
N ALA A 117 -16.90 2.77 7.28
CA ALA A 117 -18.17 2.75 8.00
C ALA A 117 -19.19 1.76 7.42
N ALA A 118 -19.06 1.41 6.13
CA ALA A 118 -19.98 0.48 5.47
C ALA A 118 -19.58 -0.99 5.59
N LEU A 119 -18.30 -1.31 5.85
CA LEU A 119 -17.73 -2.66 5.74
C LEU A 119 -18.55 -3.74 6.47
N SER A 120 -19.04 -3.48 7.68
CA SER A 120 -19.80 -4.45 8.46
C SER A 120 -21.14 -4.84 7.81
N SER A 121 -21.71 -3.95 7.00
CA SER A 121 -22.99 -4.19 6.31
C SER A 121 -22.84 -4.86 4.93
N MET A 122 -21.60 -5.09 4.46
CA MET A 122 -21.32 -5.58 3.11
C MET A 122 -21.36 -7.12 2.95
N GLY A 123 -21.63 -7.85 4.04
CA GLY A 123 -21.83 -9.30 4.01
C GLY A 123 -20.59 -10.12 3.63
N PHE A 124 -19.38 -9.67 3.98
CA PHE A 124 -18.12 -10.40 3.69
C PHE A 124 -17.93 -11.68 4.51
N GLY A 125 -18.81 -11.96 5.46
CA GLY A 125 -18.77 -13.14 6.32
C GLY A 125 -18.12 -12.88 7.67
N SER A 126 -18.35 -13.78 8.61
CA SER A 126 -17.81 -13.69 9.97
C SER A 126 -16.29 -13.79 9.97
N GLY A 127 -15.63 -12.99 10.81
CA GLY A 127 -14.18 -12.99 10.93
C GLY A 127 -13.45 -12.15 9.89
N THR A 128 -14.18 -11.40 9.05
CA THR A 128 -13.60 -10.40 8.14
C THR A 128 -12.92 -9.30 8.95
N ARG A 129 -11.71 -8.95 8.54
CA ARG A 129 -10.88 -7.93 9.20
C ARG A 129 -10.56 -6.78 8.27
N TYR A 130 -10.10 -5.68 8.85
CA TYR A 130 -9.60 -4.52 8.13
C TYR A 130 -8.55 -3.78 8.96
N VAL A 131 -7.64 -3.10 8.29
CA VAL A 131 -6.67 -2.18 8.90
C VAL A 131 -6.65 -0.87 8.14
N ARG A 132 -6.62 0.26 8.84
CA ARG A 132 -6.38 1.55 8.19
C ARG A 132 -4.88 1.80 8.09
N GLY A 133 -4.25 1.32 7.03
CA GLY A 133 -2.83 1.57 6.79
C GLY A 133 -2.59 2.42 5.54
N CYS A 134 -1.31 2.65 5.29
CA CYS A 134 -0.84 3.25 4.04
C CYS A 134 -0.48 2.14 3.05
N ALA A 135 -1.13 2.12 1.89
CA ALA A 135 -0.85 1.13 0.85
C ALA A 135 0.56 1.27 0.27
N GLY A 136 1.20 2.44 0.38
CA GLY A 136 2.49 2.72 -0.24
C GLY A 136 3.68 1.88 0.24
N PHE A 137 3.51 1.13 1.33
CA PHE A 137 4.45 0.06 1.68
C PHE A 137 3.69 -1.09 2.32
N THR A 138 3.48 -2.17 1.55
CA THR A 138 2.60 -3.29 1.94
C THR A 138 3.11 -4.58 1.31
N GLY A 139 3.16 -5.65 2.10
CA GLY A 139 3.55 -6.99 1.66
C GLY A 139 2.34 -7.92 1.56
N PHE A 140 2.26 -8.63 0.45
CA PHE A 140 1.19 -9.56 0.12
C PHE A 140 1.75 -10.98 -0.03
N GLN A 141 1.12 -11.92 0.65
CA GLN A 141 1.45 -13.33 0.55
C GLN A 141 1.01 -13.89 -0.79
N THR A 142 1.61 -15.02 -1.19
CA THR A 142 1.14 -15.80 -2.32
C THR A 142 -0.29 -16.29 -2.07
N ASP A 143 -1.21 -15.98 -2.98
CA ASP A 143 -2.63 -16.33 -2.89
C ASP A 143 -3.25 -16.37 -4.30
N THR A 144 -3.53 -17.58 -4.78
CA THR A 144 -4.11 -17.81 -6.11
C THR A 144 -5.52 -17.25 -6.27
N ALA A 145 -6.21 -16.94 -5.16
CA ALA A 145 -7.57 -16.39 -5.16
C ALA A 145 -7.59 -14.88 -4.86
N MET A 146 -6.43 -14.21 -4.72
CA MET A 146 -6.38 -12.79 -4.37
C MET A 146 -7.09 -11.92 -5.40
N GLN A 147 -6.88 -12.21 -6.68
CA GLN A 147 -7.49 -11.46 -7.78
C GLN A 147 -9.03 -11.50 -7.70
N ASP A 148 -9.60 -12.69 -7.53
CA ASP A 148 -11.04 -12.87 -7.39
C ASP A 148 -11.59 -12.15 -6.15
N LYS A 149 -10.86 -12.20 -5.03
CA LYS A 149 -11.23 -11.50 -3.79
C LYS A 149 -11.24 -9.98 -3.96
N VAL A 150 -10.24 -9.41 -4.65
CA VAL A 150 -10.18 -7.96 -4.94
C VAL A 150 -11.30 -7.53 -5.88
N VAL A 151 -11.59 -8.34 -6.92
CA VAL A 151 -12.69 -8.09 -7.85
C VAL A 151 -14.03 -8.12 -7.11
N GLU A 152 -14.28 -9.14 -6.30
CA GLU A 152 -15.51 -9.27 -5.52
C GLU A 152 -15.67 -8.13 -4.51
N PHE A 153 -14.59 -7.76 -3.81
CA PHE A 153 -14.59 -6.59 -2.93
C PHE A 153 -14.98 -5.32 -3.69
N SER A 154 -14.31 -5.05 -4.82
CA SER A 154 -14.59 -3.88 -5.64
C SER A 154 -16.03 -3.86 -6.18
N ARG A 155 -16.55 -5.01 -6.63
CA ARG A 155 -17.94 -5.13 -7.12
C ARG A 155 -18.95 -4.70 -6.04
N ARG A 156 -18.83 -5.23 -4.82
CA ARG A 156 -19.74 -4.86 -3.72
C ARG A 156 -19.60 -3.39 -3.35
N MET A 157 -18.38 -2.87 -3.28
CA MET A 157 -18.14 -1.46 -2.98
C MET A 157 -18.71 -0.54 -4.06
N ARG A 158 -18.63 -0.94 -5.32
CA ARG A 158 -19.26 -0.25 -6.45
C ARG A 158 -20.78 -0.28 -6.37
N GLU A 159 -21.39 -1.40 -5.98
CA GLU A 159 -22.84 -1.45 -5.75
C GLU A 159 -23.27 -0.47 -4.65
N ARG A 160 -22.44 -0.31 -3.60
CA ARG A 160 -22.74 0.57 -2.46
C ARG A 160 -22.50 2.06 -2.73
N PHE A 161 -21.43 2.39 -3.46
CA PHE A 161 -20.94 3.77 -3.64
C PHE A 161 -21.04 4.28 -5.08
N GLN A 162 -21.45 3.43 -6.01
CA GLN A 162 -21.65 3.75 -7.43
C GLN A 162 -20.41 4.45 -8.01
N GLU A 163 -20.60 5.56 -8.72
CA GLU A 163 -19.52 6.34 -9.35
C GLU A 163 -18.44 6.79 -8.35
N ARG A 164 -18.80 7.03 -7.08
CA ARG A 164 -17.84 7.45 -6.05
C ARG A 164 -16.81 6.37 -5.72
N TRP A 165 -17.04 5.11 -6.11
CA TRP A 165 -16.03 4.07 -5.96
C TRP A 165 -14.81 4.27 -6.88
N SER A 166 -14.89 5.17 -7.86
CA SER A 166 -13.73 5.57 -8.68
C SER A 166 -12.97 6.76 -8.08
N ALA A 167 -13.34 7.25 -6.89
CA ALA A 167 -12.63 8.34 -6.24
C ALA A 167 -11.26 7.90 -5.73
N TRP A 168 -10.35 8.87 -5.59
CA TRP A 168 -9.02 8.64 -5.03
C TRP A 168 -9.08 8.05 -3.61
N GLY A 169 -8.20 7.08 -3.33
CA GLY A 169 -8.10 6.39 -2.03
C GLY A 169 -8.97 5.14 -1.90
N THR A 170 -9.75 4.78 -2.92
CA THR A 170 -10.50 3.51 -2.94
C THR A 170 -9.59 2.31 -3.14
N GLU A 171 -8.48 2.48 -3.86
CA GLU A 171 -7.46 1.44 -3.99
C GLU A 171 -6.80 1.16 -2.65
N GLN A 172 -6.59 2.19 -1.81
CA GLN A 172 -6.02 2.03 -0.48
C GLN A 172 -6.97 1.23 0.41
N VAL A 173 -8.28 1.48 0.33
CA VAL A 173 -9.28 0.68 1.05
C VAL A 173 -9.21 -0.78 0.59
N ALA A 174 -9.17 -1.04 -0.72
CA ALA A 174 -9.11 -2.39 -1.27
C ALA A 174 -7.81 -3.13 -0.90
N SER A 175 -6.67 -2.46 -1.00
CA SER A 175 -5.35 -2.96 -0.59
C SER A 175 -5.36 -3.38 0.88
N ASN A 176 -5.78 -2.45 1.75
CA ASN A 176 -5.85 -2.65 3.19
C ASN A 176 -6.81 -3.77 3.61
N PHE A 177 -7.98 -3.86 2.96
CA PHE A 177 -8.92 -4.94 3.17
C PHE A 177 -8.30 -6.29 2.78
N THR A 178 -7.67 -6.35 1.60
CA THR A 178 -7.11 -7.59 1.06
C THR A 178 -6.02 -8.15 1.95
N VAL A 179 -5.01 -7.33 2.30
CA VAL A 179 -3.87 -7.77 3.10
C VAL A 179 -4.28 -8.11 4.55
N ALA A 180 -5.24 -7.39 5.15
CA ALA A 180 -5.73 -7.65 6.52
C ALA A 180 -6.37 -9.03 6.67
N ASN A 181 -6.89 -9.59 5.58
CA ASN A 181 -7.53 -10.90 5.56
C ASN A 181 -6.59 -12.04 5.15
N GLN A 182 -5.30 -11.76 4.91
CA GLN A 182 -4.31 -12.83 4.77
C GLN A 182 -3.86 -13.37 6.15
N PRO A 183 -3.54 -14.68 6.27
CA PRO A 183 -3.18 -15.29 7.55
C PRO A 183 -1.93 -14.68 8.17
N GLY A 184 -1.98 -14.29 9.44
CA GLY A 184 -0.80 -13.77 10.14
C GLY A 184 -0.28 -12.42 9.65
N THR A 185 -1.07 -11.64 8.89
CA THR A 185 -0.69 -10.26 8.54
C THR A 185 -0.45 -9.41 9.79
N GLU A 186 0.57 -8.57 9.75
CA GLU A 186 0.97 -7.68 10.85
C GLU A 186 1.01 -6.20 10.41
N VAL A 187 0.90 -5.29 11.38
CA VAL A 187 1.09 -3.85 11.14
C VAL A 187 2.54 -3.51 11.49
N LEU A 188 3.25 -2.87 10.57
CA LEU A 188 4.63 -2.43 10.82
C LEU A 188 4.66 -1.40 11.96
N PRO A 189 5.66 -1.48 12.88
CA PRO A 189 5.71 -0.60 14.03
C PRO A 189 5.84 0.88 13.69
N PHE A 190 4.92 1.71 14.19
CA PHE A 190 5.00 3.17 14.10
C PHE A 190 5.62 3.74 15.40
N PRO A 191 6.54 4.73 15.34
CA PRO A 191 6.97 5.50 14.16
C PRO A 191 8.18 4.92 13.40
N LYS A 192 8.74 3.76 13.81
CA LYS A 192 9.92 3.14 13.18
C LYS A 192 9.78 3.00 11.66
N TYR A 193 8.57 2.67 11.20
CA TYR A 193 8.12 2.79 9.82
C TYR A 193 7.07 3.90 9.78
N GLY A 194 7.38 5.06 9.21
CA GLY A 194 6.54 6.23 9.42
C GLY A 194 6.71 7.35 8.40
N THR A 195 6.34 8.57 8.81
CA THR A 195 6.35 9.78 7.97
C THR A 195 7.36 10.80 8.49
N PRO A 196 7.89 11.72 7.67
CA PRO A 196 8.99 12.63 8.03
C PRO A 196 8.72 13.63 9.17
N ASN A 197 7.50 13.63 9.72
CA ASN A 197 7.09 14.54 10.81
C ASN A 197 7.20 13.90 12.20
N VAL A 198 7.39 12.58 12.27
CA VAL A 198 7.49 11.82 13.52
C VAL A 198 8.81 11.06 13.62
N THR A 199 9.74 11.35 12.71
CA THR A 199 11.04 10.68 12.59
C THR A 199 11.97 11.02 13.75
N GLY A 200 12.66 10.01 14.29
CA GLY A 200 13.62 10.11 15.39
C GLY A 200 14.79 9.14 15.26
N LEU A 201 15.57 9.00 16.36
CA LEU A 201 16.64 8.01 16.45
C LEU A 201 16.03 6.60 16.45
N GLY A 202 16.48 5.73 15.54
CA GLY A 202 16.01 4.34 15.42
C GLY A 202 14.97 4.10 14.31
N ASP A 203 14.63 5.12 13.53
CA ASP A 203 13.79 4.94 12.35
C ASP A 203 14.45 3.99 11.34
N THR A 204 13.61 3.27 10.60
CA THR A 204 14.03 2.28 9.60
C THR A 204 13.52 2.63 8.21
N PHE A 205 12.36 3.26 8.14
CA PHE A 205 11.69 3.56 6.89
C PHE A 205 10.89 4.86 6.98
N ILE A 206 11.01 5.71 5.95
CA ILE A 206 10.31 6.98 5.88
C ILE A 206 9.53 7.07 4.57
N HIS A 207 8.22 7.27 4.67
CA HIS A 207 7.33 7.54 3.55
C HIS A 207 7.04 9.05 3.44
N PHE A 208 7.50 9.68 2.36
CA PHE A 208 7.36 11.12 2.08
C PHE A 208 6.09 11.44 1.28
N ILE A 209 4.95 10.93 1.77
CA ILE A 209 3.66 10.91 1.07
C ILE A 209 3.32 12.25 0.41
N GLY A 210 3.07 12.19 -0.90
CA GLY A 210 2.49 13.29 -1.67
C GLY A 210 3.43 14.49 -1.74
N SER A 211 2.93 15.69 -1.44
CA SER A 211 3.74 16.91 -1.52
C SER A 211 4.84 16.99 -0.45
N ARG A 212 4.81 16.13 0.58
CA ARG A 212 5.80 16.14 1.67
C ARG A 212 7.22 15.87 1.16
N ARG A 213 7.39 15.13 0.06
CA ARG A 213 8.71 14.92 -0.58
C ARG A 213 9.39 16.21 -1.06
N PHE A 214 8.63 17.27 -1.31
CA PHE A 214 9.16 18.56 -1.75
C PHE A 214 9.36 19.55 -0.60
N VAL A 215 8.95 19.19 0.62
CA VAL A 215 9.02 20.10 1.77
C VAL A 215 10.42 20.09 2.37
N ASN A 216 11.03 21.28 2.47
CA ASN A 216 12.29 21.54 3.19
C ASN A 216 13.49 20.67 2.76
N GLY A 217 13.45 20.08 1.56
CA GLY A 217 14.54 19.24 1.04
C GLY A 217 14.80 17.93 1.80
N LYS A 218 13.93 17.55 2.75
CA LYS A 218 14.16 16.38 3.62
C LYS A 218 14.32 15.08 2.82
N TYR A 219 13.42 14.81 1.86
CA TYR A 219 13.51 13.62 1.01
C TYR A 219 14.86 13.52 0.31
N ARG A 220 15.28 14.60 -0.37
CA ARG A 220 16.57 14.67 -1.05
C ARG A 220 17.74 14.44 -0.08
N GLY A 221 17.74 15.11 1.07
CA GLY A 221 18.80 14.99 2.05
C GLY A 221 18.93 13.58 2.61
N THR A 222 17.80 12.95 2.96
CA THR A 222 17.75 11.58 3.46
C THR A 222 18.20 10.58 2.38
N ALA A 223 17.68 10.69 1.16
CA ALA A 223 18.09 9.83 0.05
C ALA A 223 19.60 9.94 -0.26
N GLN A 224 20.14 11.16 -0.30
CA GLN A 224 21.57 11.39 -0.51
C GLN A 224 22.45 10.85 0.62
N CYS A 225 21.97 10.79 1.86
CA CYS A 225 22.69 10.15 2.96
C CYS A 225 22.78 8.64 2.70
N VAL A 226 21.64 7.99 2.45
CA VAL A 226 21.58 6.55 2.20
C VAL A 226 22.40 6.13 0.98
N ILE A 227 22.31 6.87 -0.13
CA ILE A 227 23.11 6.58 -1.34
C ILE A 227 24.61 6.64 -1.03
N ARG A 228 25.07 7.64 -0.26
CA ARG A 228 26.48 7.74 0.13
C ARG A 228 26.92 6.57 1.00
N GLU A 229 26.09 6.15 1.93
CA GLU A 229 26.37 5.00 2.79
C GLU A 229 26.40 3.68 2.02
N LEU A 230 25.52 3.49 1.03
CA LEU A 230 25.51 2.30 0.18
C LEU A 230 26.75 2.25 -0.71
N ASN A 231 27.15 3.38 -1.30
CA ASN A 231 28.37 3.44 -2.12
C ASN A 231 29.64 3.18 -1.31
N GLN A 232 29.67 3.54 -0.02
CA GLN A 232 30.81 3.25 0.87
C GLN A 232 30.90 1.77 1.27
N LYS A 233 29.81 1.01 1.18
CA LYS A 233 29.74 -0.42 1.52
C LYS A 233 29.85 -1.34 0.30
N GLY A 234 29.87 -0.76 -0.90
CA GLY A 234 29.91 -1.48 -2.18
C GLY A 234 31.30 -1.71 -2.77
N ASP A 235 32.36 -1.28 -2.07
CA ASP A 235 33.77 -1.62 -2.30
C ASP A 235 34.25 -2.65 -1.26
#